data_AF-X0ZJQ3-F1
#
_entry.id   AF-X0ZJQ3-F1
#
_cell.length_a   1.000
_cell.length_b   1.000
_cell.length_c   1.000
_cell.angle_alpha   90.00
_cell.angle_beta   90.00
_cell.angle_gamma   90.00
#
_symmetry.space_group_name_H-M   'P 1'
#
loop_
_entity.id
_entity.type
_entity.pdbx_description
1 polymer ?
#
loop_
_entity_poly.entity_id
_entity_poly.type
_entity_poly.pdbx_seq_one_letter_code
_entity_poly.pdbx_strand_id
1 'polypeptide(L)' 'EFKREMILLGHISSEDQVYQLECKYCGNILPYFPGKGKTIECNRCNYEQIIWN' A
#
# COMPACT_ATOMS: atom_id res chain seq x y z
N GLU A 1 -3.14 9.67 8.66
CA GLU A 1 -4.38 9.42 9.44
C GLU A 1 -4.62 7.92 9.62
N PHE A 2 -4.81 7.16 8.53
CA PHE A 2 -5.03 5.70 8.54
C PHE A 2 -4.07 4.86 9.43
N LYS A 3 -2.74 5.01 9.29
CA LYS A 3 -1.77 4.22 10.07
C LYS A 3 -1.92 4.42 11.58
N ARG A 4 -2.19 5.65 11.99
CA ARG A 4 -2.34 6.04 13.40
C ARG A 4 -3.60 5.42 14.00
N GLU A 5 -4.67 5.38 13.22
CA GLU A 5 -5.92 4.73 13.58
C GLU A 5 -5.74 3.21 13.76
N MET A 6 -4.98 2.56 12.87
CA MET A 6 -4.66 1.13 13.00
C MET A 6 -3.84 0.77 14.25
N ILE A 7 -2.95 1.68 14.69
CA ILE A 7 -2.22 1.54 15.96
C ILE A 7 -3.18 1.68 17.14
N LEU A 8 -4.04 2.71 17.13
CA LEU A 8 -5.01 2.96 18.20
C LEU A 8 -6.02 1.81 18.36
N LEU A 9 -6.39 1.16 17.25
CA LEU A 9 -7.26 -0.01 17.23
C LEU A 9 -6.53 -1.32 17.58
N GLY A 10 -5.22 -1.29 17.82
CA GLY A 10 -4.43 -2.47 18.19
C GLY A 10 -4.23 -3.49 17.08
N HIS A 11 -4.49 -3.10 15.81
CA HIS A 11 -4.31 -3.99 14.66
C HIS A 11 -2.85 -4.10 14.22
N ILE A 12 -2.04 -3.07 14.50
CA ILE A 12 -0.60 -3.04 14.27
C ILE A 12 0.10 -2.41 15.48
N SER A 13 1.33 -2.83 15.77
CA SER A 13 2.11 -2.32 16.91
C SER A 13 3.06 -1.17 16.55
N SER A 14 3.31 -0.92 15.26
CA SER A 14 4.07 0.25 14.78
C SER A 14 3.69 0.60 13.34
N GLU A 15 3.98 1.83 12.91
CA GLU A 15 3.69 2.28 11.54
C GLU A 15 4.47 1.51 10.46
N ASP A 16 5.57 0.87 10.86
CA ASP A 16 6.48 0.08 10.01
C ASP A 16 5.90 -1.29 9.66
N GLN A 17 4.90 -1.76 10.42
CA GLN A 17 4.17 -3.00 10.10
C GLN A 17 3.21 -2.83 8.92
N VAL A 18 2.93 -1.59 8.53
CA VAL A 18 2.21 -1.30 7.28
C VAL A 18 3.24 -1.27 6.16
N TYR A 19 3.37 -2.39 5.45
CA TYR A 19 4.16 -2.45 4.23
C TYR A 19 3.67 -1.37 3.26
N GLN A 20 4.55 -0.42 2.95
CA GLN A 20 4.31 0.53 1.87
C GLN A 20 4.41 -0.23 0.56
N LEU A 21 3.31 -0.29 -0.17
CA LEU A 21 3.32 -0.85 -1.50
C LEU A 21 3.91 0.17 -2.45
N GLU A 22 5.04 -0.16 -3.05
CA GLU A 22 5.69 0.69 -4.04
C GLU A 22 5.25 0.32 -5.46
N CYS A 23 5.21 1.33 -6.33
CA CYS A 23 5.06 1.11 -7.75
C CYS A 23 6.31 0.41 -8.30
N LYS A 24 6.12 -0.75 -8.94
CA LYS A 24 7.22 -1.53 -9.51
C LYS A 24 8.00 -0.79 -10.61
N TYR A 25 7.37 0.18 -11.26
CA TYR A 25 7.97 0.93 -12.36
C TYR A 25 8.71 2.18 -11.89
N CYS A 26 8.13 2.98 -10.99
CA CYS A 26 8.68 4.29 -10.62
C CYS A 26 9.03 4.46 -9.14
N GLY A 27 8.83 3.43 -8.31
CA GLY A 27 9.11 3.47 -6.86
C GLY A 27 8.16 4.35 -6.04
N ASN A 28 7.11 4.90 -6.66
CA ASN A 28 6.15 5.73 -5.94
C ASN A 28 5.36 4.92 -4.91
N ILE A 29 5.19 5.43 -3.69
CA ILE A 29 4.36 4.82 -2.67
C ILE A 29 2.90 4.91 -3.10
N LEU A 30 2.24 3.75 -3.21
CA LEU A 30 0.84 3.66 -3.60
C LEU A 30 -0.08 4.03 -2.43
N PRO A 31 -1.20 4.73 -2.69
CA PRO A 31 -2.03 5.32 -1.63
C PRO A 31 -2.81 4.28 -0.82
N TYR A 32 -3.02 3.07 -1.34
CA TYR A 32 -3.68 1.98 -0.66
C TYR A 32 -3.18 0.62 -1.17
N PHE A 33 -3.35 -0.41 -0.35
CA PHE A 33 -3.06 -1.79 -0.73
C PHE A 33 -4.35 -2.44 -1.27
N PRO A 34 -4.48 -2.72 -2.58
CA PRO A 34 -5.62 -3.47 -3.07
C PRO A 34 -5.50 -4.94 -2.59
N GLY A 35 -6.63 -5.65 -2.49
CA GLY A 35 -6.61 -7.06 -2.10
C GLY A 35 -5.72 -7.93 -3.02
N LYS A 36 -5.22 -9.05 -2.50
CA LYS A 36 -4.41 -10.02 -3.27
C LYS A 36 -5.10 -10.39 -4.59
N GLY A 37 -4.33 -10.46 -5.67
CA GLY A 37 -4.83 -10.77 -7.02
C GLY A 37 -5.53 -9.62 -7.73
N LYS A 38 -5.72 -8.45 -7.09
CA LYS A 38 -6.24 -7.26 -7.75
C LYS A 38 -5.12 -6.44 -8.39
N THR A 39 -5.50 -5.61 -9.36
CA THR A 39 -4.62 -4.59 -9.94
C THR A 39 -4.77 -3.26 -9.23
N ILE A 40 -3.70 -2.47 -9.26
CA ILE A 40 -3.69 -1.06 -8.87
C ILE A 40 -2.89 -0.29 -9.90
N GLU A 41 -3.44 0.86 -10.31
CA GLU A 41 -2.77 1.81 -11.16
C GLU A 41 -1.97 2.80 -10.30
N CYS A 42 -0.72 3.04 -10.68
CA CYS A 42 0.12 4.02 -10.02
C CYS A 42 -0.36 5.44 -10.35
N ASN A 43 -0.76 6.19 -9.33
CA ASN A 43 -1.21 7.59 -9.44
C ASN A 43 -0.13 8.58 -9.93
N ARG A 44 1.13 8.14 -10.09
CA ARG A 44 2.23 8.99 -10.58
C ARG A 44 2.64 8.71 -12.02
N CYS A 45 2.64 7.45 -12.44
CA CYS A 45 3.13 7.05 -13.77
C CYS A 45 2.11 6.26 -14.59
N ASN A 46 0.90 6.06 -14.06
CA ASN A 46 -0.20 5.31 -14.66
C ASN A 46 0.13 3.85 -15.00
N TYR A 47 1.19 3.30 -14.38
CA TYR A 47 1.54 1.89 -14.52
C TYR A 47 0.59 1.02 -13.72
N GLU A 48 -0.08 0.08 -14.37
CA GLU A 48 -0.93 -0.91 -13.72
C GLU A 48 -0.10 -2.12 -13.26
N GLN A 49 -0.21 -2.47 -11.98
CA GLN A 49 0.48 -3.61 -11.39
C GLN A 49 -0.46 -4.55 -10.65
N ILE A 50 -0.26 -5.85 -10.82
CA ILE A 50 -0.96 -6.91 -10.07
C ILE A 50 -0.28 -7.11 -8.72
N ILE A 51 -1.07 -7.18 -7.66
CA ILE A 51 -0.60 -7.42 -6.30
C ILE A 51 -0.61 -8.92 -6.01
N TRP A 52 0.59 -9.48 -5.91
CA TRP A 52 0.82 -10.93 -5.76
C TRP A 52 1.15 -11.36 -4.32
N ASN A 53 1.06 -10.46 -3.34
CA ASN A 53 1.48 -10.78 -1.98
C ASN A 53 0.76 -12.01 -1.43
#